data_AF-A0A7V0IA44-F1
#
_entry.id   AF-A0A7V0IA44-F1
#
_cell.length_a   1.000
_cell.length_b   1.000
_cell.length_c   1.000
_cell.angle_alpha   90.00
_cell.angle_beta   90.00
_cell.angle_gamma   90.00
#
_symmetry.space_group_name_H-M   'P 1'
#
loop_
_entity.id
_entity.type
_entity.pdbx_description
1 polymer ?
#
loop_
_entity_poly.entity_id
_entity_poly.type
_entity_poly.pdbx_seq_one_letter_code
_entity_poly.pdbx_strand_id
1 'polypeptide(L)'
;QYLSAPFLKALMKEKKEDELILGIVEVDLYTPGLNFIFGEAAILAGVAIIALARLHQSFYGLLENEELFKSRTLKEAVHELGHLFGLPHCSNPRCVMHFSNSILDTDKKSAFFCDNCKRKIK
;
A
#
# COMPACT_ATOMS: atom_id res chain seq x y z
N GLN A 1 -6.99 -11.81 -10.67
CA GLN A 1 -6.40 -11.54 -9.34
C GLN A 1 -5.25 -12.50 -9.11
N TYR A 2 -4.24 -12.10 -8.35
CA TYR A 2 -3.07 -12.92 -8.03
C TYR A 2 -2.78 -12.90 -6.53
N LEU A 3 -2.19 -13.97 -6.00
CA LEU A 3 -1.66 -13.97 -4.65
C LEU A 3 -0.51 -12.97 -4.56
N SER A 4 -0.44 -12.20 -3.48
CA SER A 4 0.66 -11.27 -3.19
C SER A 4 1.98 -11.97 -2.83
N ALA A 5 1.90 -13.10 -2.12
CA ALA A 5 3.07 -13.80 -1.57
C ALA A 5 4.16 -14.15 -2.61
N PRO A 6 3.85 -14.62 -3.83
CA PRO A 6 4.85 -14.80 -4.88
C PRO A 6 5.61 -13.51 -5.28
N PHE A 7 4.93 -12.36 -5.32
CA PHE A 7 5.58 -11.07 -5.64
C PHE A 7 6.53 -10.66 -4.52
N LEU A 8 6.10 -10.73 -3.27
CA LEU A 8 6.94 -10.45 -2.11
C LEU A 8 8.18 -11.36 -2.10
N LYS A 9 8.00 -12.67 -2.36
CA LYS A 9 9.11 -13.63 -2.44
C LYS A 9 10.09 -13.30 -3.57
N ALA A 10 9.61 -12.76 -4.70
CA ALA A 10 10.48 -12.32 -5.78
C ALA A 10 11.31 -11.10 -5.34
N LEU A 11 10.70 -10.09 -4.72
CA LEU A 11 11.40 -8.91 -4.21
C LEU A 11 12.46 -9.28 -3.16
N MET A 12 12.16 -10.24 -2.27
CA MET A 12 13.12 -10.73 -1.27
C MET A 12 14.41 -11.29 -1.88
N LYS A 13 14.36 -11.85 -3.09
CA LYS A 13 15.55 -12.40 -3.77
C LYS A 13 16.45 -11.32 -4.35
N GLU A 14 15.88 -10.18 -4.73
CA GLU A 14 16.60 -9.05 -5.33
C GLU A 14 17.16 -8.08 -4.27
N LYS A 15 16.66 -8.18 -3.04
CA LYS A 15 17.00 -7.29 -1.93
C LYS A 15 18.45 -7.44 -1.47
N LYS A 16 19.15 -6.31 -1.31
CA LYS A 16 20.46 -6.25 -0.66
C LYS A 16 20.35 -5.88 0.82
N GLU A 17 21.47 -5.99 1.52
CA GLU A 17 21.59 -5.56 2.92
C GLU A 17 21.25 -4.08 3.06
N ASP A 18 20.54 -3.73 4.14
CA ASP A 18 20.08 -2.36 4.47
C ASP A 18 19.16 -1.63 3.48
N GLU A 19 18.66 -2.30 2.44
CA GLU A 19 17.67 -1.72 1.52
C GLU A 19 16.22 -1.96 2.00
N LEU A 20 15.30 -1.07 1.60
CA LEU A 20 13.86 -1.32 1.59
C LEU A 20 13.38 -1.32 0.14
N ILE A 21 12.54 -2.29 -0.23
CA ILE A 21 11.99 -2.40 -1.59
C ILE A 21 10.47 -2.22 -1.55
N LEU A 22 9.96 -1.32 -2.38
CA LEU A 22 8.55 -1.24 -2.73
C LEU A 22 8.38 -1.66 -4.19
N GLY A 23 7.77 -2.82 -4.42
CA GLY A 23 7.34 -3.20 -5.76
C GLY A 23 5.98 -2.60 -6.11
N ILE A 24 5.76 -2.37 -7.39
CA ILE A 24 4.51 -1.83 -7.93
C ILE A 24 4.05 -2.76 -9.05
N VAL A 25 2.79 -3.17 -9.02
CA VAL A 25 2.22 -4.05 -10.06
C VAL A 25 0.88 -3.53 -10.58
N GLU A 26 0.64 -3.74 -11.87
CA GLU A 26 -0.61 -3.35 -12.55
C GLU A 26 -1.76 -4.34 -12.32
N VAL A 27 -1.49 -5.49 -11.71
CA VAL A 27 -2.48 -6.56 -11.54
C VAL A 27 -3.19 -6.47 -10.19
N ASP A 28 -4.42 -6.98 -10.13
CA ASP A 28 -5.19 -7.06 -8.88
C ASP A 28 -4.63 -8.16 -7.96
N LEU A 29 -4.41 -7.83 -6.69
CA LEU A 29 -3.82 -8.73 -5.70
C LEU A 29 -4.81 -9.12 -4.59
N TYR A 30 -4.57 -10.28 -3.99
CA TYR A 30 -5.23 -10.72 -2.76
C TYR A 30 -4.26 -11.52 -1.88
N THR A 31 -4.65 -11.69 -0.61
CA THR A 31 -3.98 -12.55 0.37
C THR A 31 -5.05 -13.43 1.06
N PRO A 32 -4.73 -14.64 1.54
CA PRO A 32 -5.73 -15.50 2.18
C PRO A 32 -6.51 -14.78 3.29
N GLY A 33 -7.84 -14.85 3.22
CA GLY A 33 -8.74 -14.19 4.18
C GLY A 33 -9.23 -12.80 3.75
N LEU A 34 -8.68 -12.21 2.68
CA LEU A 34 -9.15 -10.94 2.11
C LEU A 34 -9.51 -11.11 0.62
N ASN A 35 -10.58 -10.44 0.19
CA ASN A 35 -11.05 -10.49 -1.19
C ASN A 35 -10.08 -9.77 -2.17
N PHE A 36 -9.36 -8.77 -1.66
CA PHE A 36 -8.32 -8.05 -2.36
C PHE A 36 -7.47 -7.28 -1.36
N ILE A 37 -6.33 -6.77 -1.84
CA ILE A 37 -5.49 -5.82 -1.11
C ILE A 37 -5.02 -4.72 -2.06
N PHE A 38 -4.77 -3.53 -1.51
CA PHE A 38 -4.05 -2.47 -2.24
C PHE A 38 -2.53 -2.64 -2.13
N GLY A 39 -2.06 -3.29 -1.08
CA GLY A 39 -0.67 -3.61 -0.87
C GLY A 39 -0.48 -4.60 0.28
N GLU A 40 0.75 -5.06 0.43
CA GLU A 40 1.18 -5.88 1.56
C GLU A 40 2.67 -5.66 1.83
N ALA A 41 3.02 -5.57 3.11
CA ALA A 41 4.39 -5.43 3.57
C ALA A 41 4.86 -6.68 4.33
N ALA A 42 5.95 -7.27 3.86
CA ALA A 42 6.73 -8.24 4.63
C ALA A 42 7.77 -7.49 5.47
N ILE A 43 7.31 -6.95 6.61
CA ILE A 43 8.07 -6.02 7.47
C ILE A 43 9.47 -6.55 7.82
N LEU A 44 9.57 -7.80 8.31
CA LEU A 44 10.84 -8.41 8.70
C LEU A 44 11.81 -8.62 7.53
N ALA A 45 11.28 -8.71 6.30
CA ALA A 45 12.07 -8.87 5.10
C ALA A 45 12.40 -7.52 4.43
N GLY A 46 11.85 -6.40 4.92
CA GLY A 46 12.09 -5.07 4.33
C GLY A 46 11.56 -4.91 2.91
N VAL A 47 10.52 -5.67 2.52
CA VAL A 47 9.90 -5.55 1.19
C VAL A 47 8.40 -5.37 1.30
N ALA A 48 7.84 -4.56 0.41
CA ALA A 48 6.40 -4.38 0.26
C ALA A 48 6.00 -4.33 -1.22
N ILE A 49 4.72 -4.51 -1.47
CA ILE A 49 4.12 -4.44 -2.81
C ILE A 49 2.87 -3.57 -2.77
N ILE A 50 2.61 -2.80 -3.82
CA ILE A 50 1.31 -2.18 -4.09
C ILE A 50 0.73 -2.64 -5.43
N ALA A 51 -0.59 -2.76 -5.48
CA ALA A 51 -1.38 -3.16 -6.63
C ALA A 51 -2.17 -1.96 -7.16
N LEU A 52 -1.91 -1.58 -8.42
CA LEU A 52 -2.51 -0.41 -9.05
C LEU A 52 -3.92 -0.68 -9.62
N ALA A 53 -4.25 -1.93 -9.91
CA ALA A 53 -5.49 -2.31 -10.61
C ALA A 53 -6.74 -1.65 -10.02
N ARG A 54 -6.88 -1.66 -8.69
CA ARG A 54 -8.05 -1.10 -7.98
C ARG A 54 -7.91 0.39 -7.64
N LEU A 55 -6.78 1.02 -7.96
CA LEU A 55 -6.60 2.47 -7.80
C LEU A 55 -7.14 3.24 -9.00
N HIS A 56 -7.19 2.58 -10.16
CA HIS A 56 -7.82 3.10 -11.38
C HIS A 56 -9.33 3.26 -11.23
N GLN A 57 -9.86 4.36 -11.77
CA GLN A 57 -11.31 4.58 -11.80
C GLN A 57 -12.01 3.62 -12.78
N SER A 58 -11.34 3.26 -13.88
CA SER A 58 -11.86 2.31 -14.87
C SER A 58 -12.13 0.93 -14.29
N PHE A 59 -11.44 0.52 -13.22
CA PHE A 59 -11.76 -0.72 -12.50
C PHE A 59 -13.21 -0.74 -11.99
N TYR A 60 -13.77 0.44 -11.73
CA TYR A 60 -15.14 0.64 -11.25
C TYR A 60 -16.08 1.14 -12.37
N GLY A 61 -15.67 1.07 -13.64
CA GLY A 61 -16.48 1.52 -14.77
C GLY A 61 -16.62 3.05 -14.89
N LEU A 62 -15.76 3.81 -14.20
CA LEU A 62 -15.73 5.26 -14.23
C LEU A 62 -14.67 5.78 -15.20
N LEU A 63 -14.80 7.03 -15.63
CA LEU A 63 -13.78 7.70 -16.43
C LEU A 63 -12.49 7.87 -15.63
N GLU A 64 -11.33 7.72 -16.28
CA GLU A 64 -10.05 7.90 -15.62
C GLU A 64 -9.86 9.33 -15.10
N ASN A 65 -9.19 9.44 -13.96
CA ASN A 65 -8.73 10.70 -13.39
C ASN A 65 -7.29 10.50 -12.93
N GLU A 66 -6.34 11.04 -13.71
CA GLU A 66 -4.92 10.84 -13.50
C GLU A 66 -4.44 11.43 -12.16
N GLU A 67 -4.98 12.57 -11.74
CA GLU A 67 -4.61 13.19 -10.46
C GLU A 67 -5.06 12.34 -9.27
N LEU A 68 -6.29 11.82 -9.35
CA LEU A 68 -6.83 10.93 -8.32
C LEU A 68 -6.07 9.61 -8.27
N PHE A 69 -5.74 9.03 -9.43
CA PHE A 69 -4.92 7.83 -9.54
C PHE A 69 -3.54 8.06 -8.89
N LYS A 70 -2.83 9.14 -9.24
CA LYS A 70 -1.54 9.50 -8.62
C LYS A 70 -1.66 9.69 -7.10
N SER A 71 -2.73 10.34 -6.65
CA SER A 71 -2.99 10.54 -5.21
C SER A 71 -3.17 9.21 -4.48
N ARG A 72 -3.96 8.29 -5.04
CA ARG A 72 -4.19 6.95 -4.48
C ARG A 72 -2.90 6.14 -4.44
N THR A 73 -2.15 6.12 -5.54
CA THR A 73 -0.86 5.42 -5.62
C THR A 73 0.13 5.93 -4.59
N LEU A 74 0.23 7.26 -4.42
CA LEU A 74 1.08 7.85 -3.38
C LEU A 74 0.65 7.40 -1.97
N LYS A 75 -0.65 7.42 -1.67
CA LYS A 75 -1.17 7.05 -0.34
C LYS A 75 -0.86 5.60 0.00
N GLU A 76 -1.07 4.67 -0.93
CA GLU A 76 -0.78 3.24 -0.70
C GLU A 76 0.73 2.98 -0.65
N ALA A 77 1.54 3.63 -1.51
CA ALA A 77 2.99 3.54 -1.43
C ALA A 77 3.53 3.99 -0.06
N VAL A 78 3.08 5.14 0.44
CA VAL A 78 3.48 5.69 1.74
C VAL A 78 2.96 4.82 2.89
N HIS A 79 1.76 4.24 2.76
CA HIS A 79 1.20 3.29 3.75
C HIS A 79 2.10 2.07 3.91
N GLU A 80 2.43 1.40 2.80
CA GLU A 80 3.25 0.19 2.80
C GLU A 80 4.69 0.47 3.24
N LEU A 81 5.27 1.59 2.79
CA LEU A 81 6.57 2.04 3.30
C LEU A 81 6.51 2.33 4.81
N GLY A 82 5.42 2.92 5.30
CA GLY A 82 5.20 3.13 6.73
C GLY A 82 5.25 1.82 7.53
N HIS A 83 4.72 0.73 7.00
CA HIS A 83 4.87 -0.60 7.60
C HIS A 83 6.33 -1.06 7.65
N LEU A 84 7.11 -0.83 6.58
CA LEU A 84 8.54 -1.14 6.57
C LEU A 84 9.34 -0.29 7.58
N PHE A 85 8.89 0.93 7.87
CA PHE A 85 9.41 1.77 8.96
C PHE A 85 8.85 1.40 10.35
N GLY A 86 8.13 0.28 10.48
CA GLY A 86 7.66 -0.27 11.75
C GLY A 86 6.36 0.35 12.28
N LEU A 87 5.62 1.10 11.46
CA LEU A 87 4.32 1.63 11.86
C LEU A 87 3.23 0.57 11.73
N PRO A 88 2.41 0.32 12.77
CA PRO A 88 1.17 -0.44 12.61
C PRO A 88 0.06 0.44 11.99
N HIS A 89 -1.07 -0.18 11.68
CA HIS A 89 -2.27 0.56 11.30
C HIS A 89 -2.66 1.62 12.35
N CYS A 90 -3.22 2.73 11.86
CA CYS A 90 -3.66 3.85 12.67
C CYS A 90 -5.20 3.95 12.70
N SER A 91 -5.77 4.20 13.87
CA SER A 91 -7.21 4.42 14.04
C SER A 91 -7.69 5.78 13.50
N ASN A 92 -6.78 6.73 13.27
CA ASN A 92 -7.13 8.02 12.70
C ASN A 92 -7.43 7.88 11.19
N PRO A 93 -8.68 8.10 10.73
CA PRO A 93 -9.08 7.88 9.33
C PRO A 93 -8.46 8.88 8.35
N ARG A 94 -7.79 9.94 8.83
CA ARG A 94 -7.05 10.89 8.00
C ARG A 94 -5.56 10.59 7.91
N CYS A 95 -5.04 9.68 8.74
CA CYS A 95 -3.63 9.27 8.67
C CYS A 95 -3.40 8.33 7.48
N VAL A 96 -2.28 8.46 6.79
CA VAL A 96 -1.90 7.55 5.71
C VAL A 96 -1.82 6.08 6.16
N MET A 97 -1.47 5.83 7.44
CA MET A 97 -1.46 4.50 8.04
C MET A 97 -2.86 3.95 8.41
N HIS A 98 -3.95 4.63 8.05
CA HIS A 98 -5.29 4.07 8.21
C HIS A 98 -5.49 2.90 7.26
N PHE A 99 -5.95 1.76 7.79
CA PHE A 99 -6.26 0.59 7.00
C PHE A 99 -7.41 0.89 6.04
N SER A 100 -7.24 0.57 4.75
CA SER A 100 -8.22 0.87 3.70
C SER A 100 -8.89 -0.42 3.24
N ASN A 101 -10.15 -0.60 3.63
CA ASN A 101 -10.97 -1.76 3.21
C ASN A 101 -11.57 -1.54 1.82
N SER A 102 -11.66 -0.30 1.39
CA SER A 102 -12.26 0.13 0.14
C SER A 102 -11.50 1.31 -0.45
N ILE A 103 -11.72 1.59 -1.74
CA ILE A 103 -11.12 2.75 -2.40
C ILE A 103 -11.57 4.08 -1.78
N LEU A 104 -12.77 4.10 -1.19
CA LEU A 104 -13.29 5.26 -0.48
C LEU A 104 -12.49 5.57 0.80
N ASP A 105 -11.95 4.54 1.46
CA ASP A 105 -11.08 4.73 2.63
C ASP A 105 -9.74 5.36 2.19
N THR A 106 -9.17 4.88 1.08
CA THR A 106 -7.98 5.49 0.46
C THR A 106 -8.26 6.94 0.05
N ASP A 107 -9.42 7.24 -0.52
CA ASP A 107 -9.77 8.62 -0.90
C ASP A 107 -9.91 9.53 0.33
N LYS A 108 -10.44 8.99 1.44
CA LYS A 108 -10.64 9.73 2.70
C LYS A 108 -9.35 10.02 3.45
N LYS A 109 -8.38 9.11 3.46
CA LYS A 109 -7.10 9.32 4.16
C LYS A 109 -6.21 10.36 3.45
N SER A 110 -5.38 11.06 4.20
CA SER A 110 -4.34 11.92 3.61
C SER A 110 -3.12 11.08 3.20
N ALA A 111 -2.24 11.64 2.38
CA ALA A 111 -0.93 11.04 2.09
C ALA A 111 0.09 11.26 3.24
N PHE A 112 -0.31 11.91 4.33
CA PHE A 112 0.58 12.27 5.41
C PHE A 112 0.33 11.41 6.66
N PHE A 113 1.42 11.16 7.39
CA PHE A 113 1.35 10.63 8.74
C PHE A 113 0.68 11.65 9.68
N CYS A 114 -0.16 11.18 10.60
CA CYS A 114 -0.58 12.01 11.73
C CYS A 114 0.58 12.22 12.71
N ASP A 115 0.45 13.16 13.64
CA ASP A 115 1.54 13.50 14.58
C ASP A 115 1.99 12.29 15.42
N ASN A 116 1.07 11.39 15.76
CA ASN A 116 1.39 10.16 16.48
C ASN A 116 2.26 9.21 15.65
N CYS A 117 2.00 9.07 14.35
CA CYS A 117 2.80 8.23 13.45
C CYS A 117 4.14 8.90 13.13
N LYS A 118 4.17 10.23 12.91
CA LYS A 118 5.41 10.98 12.69
C LYS A 118 6.42 10.80 13.81
N ARG A 119 5.96 10.83 15.07
CA ARG A 119 6.83 10.61 16.25
C ARG A 119 7.36 9.18 16.40
N LYS A 120 6.78 8.21 15.68
CA LYS A 120 7.16 6.79 15.73
C LYS A 120 8.05 6.35 14.59
N ILE A 121 8.09 7.12 13.50
CA ILE A 121 9.03 6.89 12.40
C ILE A 121 10.44 7.10 12.93
N LYS A 122 11.29 6.12 12.70
CA LYS A 122 12.71 6.14 13.01
C LYS A 122 13.50 6.55 11.78
#